data_AF-F0RJJ9-F1
#
_entry.id   AF-F0RJJ9-F1
#
_cell.length_a   1.000
_cell.length_b   1.000
_cell.length_c   1.000
_cell.angle_alpha   90.00
_cell.angle_beta   90.00
_cell.angle_gamma   90.00
#
_symmetry.space_group_name_H-M   'P 1'
#
loop_
_entity.id
_entity.type
_entity.pdbx_description
1 polymer ?
#
loop_
_entity_poly.entity_id
_entity_poly.type
_entity_poly.pdbx_seq_one_letter_code
_entity_poly.pdbx_strand_id
1 'polypeptide(L)'
;MLPDSHFLRTRLEALTCALDAETPAQLAGGVQQAYAAAFGLTAALGVLLGLLGLWLQPLALERPEIAWALLGTGSALATLMFLFSGWQLRRGLAQVAGGRQRRAQLLAAAFSLSAAPAVPWLLACAALPWPQLALGLAGLAALAYALGRWQLGQWARQL
;
A
#
# COMPACT_ATOMS: atom_id res chain seq x y z
N MET A 1 -36.08 38.50 4.43
CA MET A 1 -35.92 37.63 5.61
C MET A 1 -34.83 36.63 5.31
N LEU A 2 -33.64 36.82 5.89
CA LEU A 2 -32.53 35.87 5.77
C LEU A 2 -32.83 34.68 6.69
N PRO A 3 -32.68 33.43 6.24
CA PRO A 3 -32.85 32.27 7.11
C PRO A 3 -31.86 32.33 8.28
N ASP A 4 -32.36 32.05 9.48
CA ASP A 4 -31.58 32.09 10.71
C ASP A 4 -30.29 31.28 10.58
N SER A 5 -29.16 31.94 10.82
CA SER A 5 -27.82 31.35 10.79
C SER A 5 -27.70 30.11 11.68
N HIS A 6 -28.54 30.02 12.72
CA HIS A 6 -28.66 28.86 13.61
C HIS A 6 -29.16 27.60 12.89
N PHE A 7 -30.13 27.73 11.96
CA PHE A 7 -30.67 26.61 11.19
C PHE A 7 -29.67 26.07 10.18
N LEU A 8 -28.92 26.97 9.52
CA LEU A 8 -27.84 26.58 8.61
C LEU A 8 -26.72 25.87 9.36
N ARG A 9 -26.38 26.32 10.57
CA ARG A 9 -25.34 25.70 11.41
C ARG A 9 -25.73 24.30 11.87
N THR A 10 -26.96 24.11 12.34
CA THR A 10 -27.47 22.78 12.74
C THR A 10 -27.59 21.82 11.55
N ARG A 11 -28.01 22.31 10.38
CA ARG A 11 -28.02 21.50 9.14
C ARG A 11 -26.62 21.13 8.69
N LEU A 12 -25.66 22.04 8.78
CA LEU A 12 -24.25 21.79 8.50
C LEU A 12 -23.65 20.78 9.48
N GLU A 13 -23.94 20.92 10.78
CA GLU A 13 -23.51 19.99 11.82
C GLU A 13 -24.14 18.60 11.63
N ALA A 14 -25.41 18.51 11.25
CA ALA A 14 -26.06 17.24 10.95
C ALA A 14 -25.48 16.59 9.68
N LEU A 15 -25.16 17.39 8.64
CA LEU A 15 -24.52 16.90 7.42
C LEU A 15 -23.07 16.48 7.64
N THR A 16 -22.30 17.22 8.43
CA THR A 16 -20.94 16.83 8.81
C THR A 16 -20.95 15.62 9.73
N CYS A 17 -21.92 15.51 10.64
CA CYS A 17 -22.10 14.33 11.48
C CYS A 17 -22.52 13.11 10.66
N ALA A 18 -23.37 13.28 9.63
CA ALA A 18 -23.72 12.21 8.70
C ALA A 18 -22.55 11.80 7.78
N LEU A 19 -21.68 12.75 7.40
CA LEU A 19 -20.43 12.49 6.67
C LEU A 19 -19.35 11.85 7.57
N ASP A 20 -19.33 12.18 8.86
CA ASP A 20 -18.44 11.57 9.84
C ASP A 20 -18.97 10.18 10.28
N ALA A 21 -20.27 9.91 10.10
CA ALA A 21 -20.93 8.60 10.29
C ALA A 21 -20.76 7.65 9.08
N GLU A 22 -19.64 7.72 8.36
CA GLU A 22 -19.29 6.65 7.41
C GLU A 22 -19.18 5.33 8.15
N THR A 23 -19.87 4.31 7.63
CA THR A 23 -19.82 2.97 8.21
C THR A 23 -18.42 2.37 8.09
N PRO A 24 -17.97 1.55 9.04
CA PRO A 24 -16.66 0.87 8.98
C PRO A 24 -16.47 0.07 7.69
N ALA A 25 -17.56 -0.37 7.05
CA ALA A 25 -17.56 -1.01 5.73
C ALA A 25 -17.11 -0.07 4.59
N GLN A 26 -17.56 1.20 4.57
CA GLN A 26 -17.13 2.19 3.57
C GLN A 26 -15.66 2.57 3.77
N LEU A 27 -15.21 2.70 5.01
CA LEU A 27 -13.81 2.94 5.33
C LEU A 27 -12.91 1.78 4.91
N ALA A 28 -13.30 0.54 5.21
CA ALA A 28 -12.59 -0.64 4.75
C ALA A 28 -12.49 -0.68 3.22
N GLY A 29 -13.57 -0.33 2.51
CA GLY A 29 -13.62 -0.24 1.06
C GLY A 29 -12.65 0.80 0.49
N GLY A 30 -12.68 2.02 1.03
CA GLY A 30 -11.80 3.11 0.58
C GLY A 30 -10.32 2.84 0.82
N VAL A 31 -9.98 2.26 1.98
CA VAL A 31 -8.59 1.87 2.32
C VAL A 31 -8.10 0.73 1.43
N GLN A 32 -8.95 -0.26 1.13
CA GLN A 32 -8.60 -1.33 0.18
C GLN A 32 -8.42 -0.81 -1.26
N GLN A 33 -9.26 0.12 -1.71
CA GLN A 33 -9.09 0.76 -3.01
C GLN A 33 -7.78 1.56 -3.09
N ALA A 34 -7.47 2.35 -2.05
CA ALA A 34 -6.21 3.08 -1.97
C ALA A 34 -4.99 2.14 -1.99
N TYR A 35 -5.06 1.03 -1.25
CA TYR A 35 -4.03 0.00 -1.25
C TYR A 35 -3.82 -0.63 -2.64
N ALA A 36 -4.91 -1.00 -3.31
CA ALA A 36 -4.87 -1.57 -4.65
C ALA A 36 -4.36 -0.57 -5.69
N ALA A 37 -4.76 0.70 -5.61
CA ALA A 37 -4.29 1.77 -6.49
C ALA A 37 -2.78 2.04 -6.30
N ALA A 38 -2.31 2.09 -5.05
CA ALA A 38 -0.90 2.29 -4.73
C ALA A 38 -0.02 1.13 -5.25
N PHE A 39 -0.47 -0.11 -5.05
CA PHE A 39 0.18 -1.28 -5.62
C PHE A 39 0.11 -1.30 -7.15
N GLY A 40 -1.03 -0.93 -7.74
CA GLY A 40 -1.20 -0.85 -9.19
C GLY A 40 -0.24 0.14 -9.86
N LEU A 41 -0.04 1.31 -9.26
CA LEU A 41 0.94 2.30 -9.72
C LEU A 41 2.37 1.75 -9.69
N THR A 42 2.75 1.08 -8.60
CA THR A 42 4.08 0.45 -8.50
C THR A 42 4.23 -0.73 -9.43
N ALA A 43 3.16 -1.50 -9.66
CA ALA A 43 3.15 -2.60 -10.59
C ALA A 43 3.34 -2.13 -12.04
N ALA A 44 2.66 -1.07 -12.44
CA ALA A 44 2.83 -0.43 -13.75
C ALA A 44 4.27 0.07 -13.94
N LEU A 45 4.86 0.69 -12.90
CA LEU A 45 6.24 1.14 -12.91
C LEU A 45 7.23 -0.04 -13.04
N GLY A 46 6.93 -1.16 -12.39
CA GLY A 46 7.69 -2.41 -12.52
C GLY A 46 7.65 -2.98 -13.92
N VAL A 47 6.48 -3.06 -14.54
CA VAL A 47 6.34 -3.53 -15.93
C VAL A 47 7.14 -2.64 -16.88
N LEU A 48 7.10 -1.31 -16.69
CA LEU A 48 7.87 -0.36 -17.49
C LEU A 48 9.39 -0.53 -17.30
N LEU A 49 9.84 -0.77 -16.06
CA LEU A 49 11.23 -1.12 -15.74
C LEU A 49 11.65 -2.45 -16.39
N GLY A 50 10.80 -3.47 -16.37
CA GLY A 50 11.07 -4.76 -17.01
C GLY A 50 11.18 -4.65 -18.54
N LEU A 51 10.32 -3.84 -19.16
CA LEU A 51 10.40 -3.53 -20.59
C LEU A 51 11.69 -2.78 -20.95
N LEU A 52 12.09 -1.79 -20.13
CA LEU A 52 13.38 -1.11 -20.27
C LEU A 52 14.56 -2.07 -20.09
N GLY A 53 14.48 -2.98 -19.12
CA GLY A 53 15.50 -4.00 -18.87
C GLY A 53 15.66 -4.99 -20.03
N LEU A 54 14.57 -5.36 -20.71
CA LEU A 54 14.60 -6.18 -21.93
C LEU A 54 15.28 -5.44 -23.10
N TRP A 55 15.05 -4.13 -23.23
CA TRP A 55 15.73 -3.30 -24.24
C TRP A 55 17.23 -3.12 -23.95
N LEU A 56 17.61 -3.05 -22.67
CA LEU A 56 18.99 -2.89 -22.20
C LEU A 56 19.73 -4.23 -21.98
N GLN A 57 19.04 -5.35 -22.15
CA GLN A 57 19.54 -6.71 -21.95
C GLN A 57 20.89 -7.02 -22.65
N PRO A 58 21.19 -6.54 -23.88
CA PRO A 58 22.48 -6.80 -24.50
C PRO A 58 23.67 -6.12 -23.79
N LEU A 59 23.46 -5.19 -22.86
CA LEU A 59 24.53 -4.49 -22.12
C LEU A 59 24.74 -5.00 -20.67
N ALA A 60 23.84 -5.80 -20.10
CA ALA A 60 23.75 -5.98 -18.64
C ALA A 60 24.15 -7.38 -18.11
N LEU A 61 24.61 -8.30 -18.95
CA LEU A 61 24.84 -9.71 -18.59
C LEU A 61 26.33 -10.06 -18.48
N GLU A 62 27.03 -9.55 -17.46
CA GLU A 62 28.34 -10.10 -17.08
C GLU A 62 28.43 -10.61 -15.64
N ARG A 63 27.54 -10.22 -14.71
CA ARG A 63 27.67 -10.60 -13.28
C ARG A 63 26.34 -10.93 -12.58
N PRO A 64 25.91 -12.21 -12.59
CA PRO A 64 24.67 -12.65 -11.94
C PRO A 64 24.69 -12.48 -10.41
N GLU A 65 25.85 -12.45 -9.78
CA GLU A 65 26.02 -12.31 -8.32
C GLU A 65 25.48 -10.96 -7.79
N ILE A 66 25.66 -9.88 -8.55
CA ILE A 66 25.20 -8.54 -8.18
C ILE A 66 23.66 -8.48 -8.21
N ALA A 67 23.03 -9.17 -9.17
CA ALA A 67 21.58 -9.28 -9.23
C ALA A 67 21.02 -10.01 -8.00
N TRP A 68 21.63 -11.12 -7.58
CA TRP A 68 21.23 -11.84 -6.36
C TRP A 68 21.45 -11.01 -5.08
N ALA A 69 22.53 -10.23 -4.99
CA ALA A 69 22.78 -9.34 -3.85
C ALA A 69 21.76 -8.19 -3.75
N LEU A 70 21.40 -7.59 -4.90
CA LEU A 70 20.34 -6.56 -4.99
C LEU A 70 18.97 -7.13 -4.64
N LEU A 71 18.70 -8.37 -5.05
CA LEU A 71 17.47 -9.09 -4.71
C LEU A 71 17.35 -9.36 -3.21
N GLY A 72 18.42 -9.89 -2.60
CA GLY A 72 18.46 -10.17 -1.16
C GLY A 72 18.29 -8.90 -0.33
N THR A 73 19.04 -7.84 -0.65
CA THR A 73 18.91 -6.55 0.04
C THR A 73 17.54 -5.93 -0.14
N GLY A 74 16.97 -5.97 -1.36
CA GLY A 74 15.61 -5.49 -1.62
C GLY A 74 14.54 -6.24 -0.81
N SER A 75 14.63 -7.58 -0.72
CA SER A 75 13.70 -8.39 0.09
C SER A 75 13.81 -8.09 1.60
N ALA A 76 15.04 -7.88 2.10
CA ALA A 76 15.27 -7.55 3.50
C ALA A 76 14.69 -6.17 3.84
N LEU A 77 14.90 -5.19 2.95
CA LEU A 77 14.36 -3.84 3.09
C LEU A 77 12.82 -3.85 3.05
N ALA A 78 12.22 -4.60 2.14
CA ALA A 78 10.76 -4.75 2.06
C ALA A 78 10.16 -5.35 3.35
N THR A 79 10.83 -6.36 3.91
CA THR A 79 10.41 -7.00 5.17
C THR A 79 10.52 -6.05 6.35
N LEU A 80 11.61 -5.27 6.44
CA LEU A 80 11.79 -4.25 7.46
C LEU A 80 10.75 -3.14 7.35
N MET A 81 10.45 -2.66 6.13
CA MET A 81 9.42 -1.65 5.92
C MET A 81 8.03 -2.18 6.32
N PHE A 82 7.71 -3.43 6.01
CA PHE A 82 6.45 -4.06 6.43
C PHE A 82 6.30 -4.15 7.95
N LEU A 83 7.34 -4.62 8.65
CA LEU A 83 7.34 -4.70 10.11
C LEU A 83 7.25 -3.32 10.76
N PHE A 84 8.02 -2.35 10.25
CA PHE A 84 8.07 -1.01 10.80
C PHE A 84 6.75 -0.24 10.59
N SER A 85 6.16 -0.32 9.39
CA SER A 85 4.87 0.31 9.09
C SER A 85 3.73 -0.31 9.87
N GLY A 86 3.71 -1.65 10.05
CA GLY A 86 2.74 -2.32 10.91
C GLY A 86 2.86 -1.92 12.39
N TRP A 87 4.09 -1.74 12.88
CA TRP A 87 4.33 -1.33 14.27
C TRP A 87 3.99 0.15 14.53
N GLN A 88 4.38 1.05 13.62
CA GLN A 88 4.00 2.46 13.69
C GLN A 88 2.49 2.65 13.63
N LEU A 89 1.79 1.91 12.78
CA LEU A 89 0.34 2.03 12.66
C LEU A 89 -0.38 1.56 13.93
N ARG A 90 0.03 0.44 14.53
CA ARG A 90 -0.56 -0.02 15.80
C ARG A 90 -0.40 1.01 16.92
N ARG A 91 0.75 1.67 16.98
CA ARG A 91 1.00 2.75 17.94
C ARG A 91 0.19 4.01 17.62
N GLY A 92 0.09 4.38 16.34
CA GLY A 92 -0.70 5.53 15.90
C GLY A 92 -2.18 5.38 16.18
N LEU A 93 -2.77 4.23 15.82
CA LEU A 93 -4.20 3.95 16.03
C LEU A 93 -4.56 3.92 17.53
N ALA A 94 -3.66 3.45 18.40
CA ALA A 94 -3.86 3.47 19.84
C ALA A 94 -3.86 4.89 20.45
N GLN A 95 -3.24 5.86 19.78
CA GLN A 95 -3.06 7.23 20.30
C GLN A 95 -4.09 8.23 19.76
N VAL A 96 -4.83 7.90 18.70
CA VAL A 96 -5.77 8.84 18.07
C VAL A 96 -7.19 8.65 18.58
N ALA A 97 -7.78 9.72 19.13
CA ALA A 97 -9.17 9.76 19.60
C ALA A 97 -10.18 10.25 18.53
N GLY A 98 -9.74 10.95 17.48
CA GLY A 98 -10.61 11.55 16.47
C GLY A 98 -10.81 10.71 15.20
N GLY A 99 -12.05 10.66 14.69
CA GLY A 99 -12.43 9.90 13.49
C GLY A 99 -11.61 10.25 12.24
N ARG A 100 -11.47 11.52 11.88
CA ARG A 100 -10.68 11.95 10.69
C ARG A 100 -9.19 11.63 10.78
N GLN A 101 -8.57 11.79 11.95
CA GLN A 101 -7.14 11.48 12.11
C GLN A 101 -6.89 9.97 12.01
N ARG A 102 -7.81 9.12 12.48
CA ARG A 102 -7.73 7.66 12.26
C ARG A 102 -7.80 7.31 10.77
N ARG A 103 -8.70 7.95 10.01
CA ARG A 103 -8.80 7.75 8.55
C ARG A 103 -7.49 8.07 7.83
N ALA A 104 -6.89 9.22 8.15
CA ALA A 104 -5.62 9.63 7.54
C ALA A 104 -4.48 8.66 7.85
N GLN A 105 -4.39 8.15 9.09
CA GLN A 105 -3.38 7.16 9.47
C GLN A 105 -3.59 5.80 8.77
N LEU A 106 -4.83 5.33 8.62
CA LEU A 106 -5.13 4.09 7.89
C LEU A 106 -4.77 4.21 6.40
N LEU A 107 -5.08 5.35 5.77
CA LEU A 107 -4.68 5.61 4.40
C LEU A 107 -3.16 5.66 4.26
N ALA A 108 -2.47 6.37 5.15
CA ALA A 108 -1.01 6.41 5.16
C ALA A 108 -0.40 5.01 5.32
N ALA A 109 -0.95 4.19 6.22
CA ALA A 109 -0.54 2.80 6.37
C ALA A 109 -0.84 1.95 5.15
N ALA A 110 -1.97 2.13 4.47
CA ALA A 110 -2.23 1.42 3.22
C ALA A 110 -1.17 1.75 2.16
N PHE A 111 -0.79 3.02 2.02
CA PHE A 111 0.31 3.40 1.14
C PHE A 111 1.64 2.76 1.58
N SER A 112 1.99 2.79 2.86
CA SER A 112 3.23 2.17 3.35
C SER A 112 3.24 0.64 3.22
N LEU A 113 2.11 -0.03 3.50
CA LEU A 113 1.99 -1.48 3.34
C LEU A 113 2.06 -1.89 1.88
N SER A 114 1.65 -1.03 0.94
CA SER A 114 1.71 -1.35 -0.49
C SER A 114 3.15 -1.41 -1.01
N ALA A 115 4.10 -0.78 -0.30
CA ALA A 115 5.52 -0.88 -0.62
C ALA A 115 6.07 -2.30 -0.41
N ALA A 116 5.54 -3.06 0.56
CA ALA A 116 6.01 -4.41 0.87
C ALA A 116 5.85 -5.41 -0.30
N PRO A 117 4.71 -5.49 -1.00
CA PRO A 117 4.60 -6.27 -2.23
C PRO A 117 5.17 -5.56 -3.46
N ALA A 118 5.21 -4.21 -3.48
CA ALA A 118 5.75 -3.47 -4.61
C ALA A 118 7.23 -3.78 -4.86
N VAL A 119 8.06 -3.83 -3.82
CA VAL A 119 9.50 -4.13 -3.95
C VAL A 119 9.77 -5.48 -4.62
N PRO A 120 9.26 -6.63 -4.13
CA PRO A 120 9.46 -7.92 -4.80
C PRO A 120 8.84 -7.93 -6.21
N TRP A 121 7.76 -7.20 -6.47
CA TRP A 121 7.22 -7.07 -7.83
C TRP A 121 8.16 -6.31 -8.78
N LEU A 122 8.69 -5.16 -8.37
CA LEU A 122 9.68 -4.40 -9.13
C LEU A 122 10.90 -5.25 -9.44
N LEU A 123 11.36 -6.02 -8.44
CA LEU A 123 12.46 -6.96 -8.59
C LEU A 123 12.12 -8.12 -9.53
N ALA A 124 10.90 -8.65 -9.48
CA ALA A 124 10.43 -9.67 -10.42
C ALA A 124 10.48 -9.18 -11.86
N CYS A 125 10.03 -7.94 -12.09
CA CYS A 125 10.10 -7.32 -13.41
C CYS A 125 11.53 -7.03 -13.85
N ALA A 126 12.42 -6.64 -12.94
CA ALA A 126 13.85 -6.47 -13.26
C ALA A 126 14.54 -7.81 -13.58
N ALA A 127 14.09 -8.90 -12.96
CA ALA A 127 14.60 -10.25 -13.15
C ALA A 127 13.91 -11.02 -14.30
N LEU A 128 13.15 -10.35 -15.18
CA LEU A 128 12.50 -10.94 -16.36
C LEU A 128 13.40 -11.85 -17.22
N PRO A 129 14.70 -11.54 -17.41
CA PRO A 129 15.64 -12.45 -18.08
C PRO A 129 15.80 -13.83 -17.42
N TRP A 130 15.50 -13.95 -16.13
CA TRP A 130 15.57 -15.19 -15.35
C TRP A 130 14.16 -15.60 -14.90
N PRO A 131 13.42 -16.39 -15.69
CA PRO A 131 12.00 -16.64 -15.47
C PRO A 131 11.70 -17.30 -14.12
N GLN A 132 12.59 -18.14 -13.62
CA GLN A 132 12.46 -18.79 -12.31
C GLN A 132 12.50 -17.78 -11.16
N LEU A 133 13.42 -16.81 -11.24
CA LEU A 133 13.54 -15.71 -10.28
C LEU A 133 12.34 -14.77 -10.37
N ALA A 134 11.95 -14.37 -11.58
CA ALA A 134 10.79 -13.53 -11.82
C ALA A 134 9.51 -14.14 -11.24
N LEU A 135 9.27 -15.45 -11.48
CA LEU A 135 8.11 -16.15 -10.94
C LEU A 135 8.15 -16.24 -9.40
N GLY A 136 9.31 -16.55 -8.80
CA GLY A 136 9.46 -16.61 -7.35
C GLY A 136 9.16 -15.27 -6.68
N LEU A 137 9.69 -14.18 -7.25
CA LEU A 137 9.50 -12.82 -6.74
C LEU A 137 8.07 -12.31 -6.97
N ALA A 138 7.46 -12.62 -8.11
CA ALA A 138 6.05 -12.33 -8.38
C ALA A 138 5.13 -13.08 -7.40
N GLY A 139 5.44 -14.34 -7.09
CA GLY A 139 4.74 -15.13 -6.07
C GLY A 139 4.85 -14.52 -4.67
N LEU A 140 6.06 -14.09 -4.27
CA LEU A 140 6.27 -13.38 -3.01
C LEU A 140 5.51 -12.05 -2.95
N ALA A 141 5.49 -11.28 -4.05
CA ALA A 141 4.71 -10.06 -4.15
C ALA A 141 3.21 -10.34 -3.98
N ALA A 142 2.68 -11.38 -4.63
CA ALA A 142 1.28 -11.78 -4.50
C ALA A 142 0.93 -12.20 -3.07
N LEU A 143 1.79 -12.96 -2.40
CA LEU A 143 1.61 -13.36 -1.01
C LEU A 143 1.65 -12.15 -0.06
N ALA A 144 2.63 -11.25 -0.22
CA ALA A 144 2.73 -10.03 0.56
C ALA A 144 1.52 -9.10 0.35
N TYR A 145 1.00 -9.03 -0.88
CA TYR A 145 -0.19 -8.27 -1.21
C TYR A 145 -1.44 -8.85 -0.54
N ALA A 146 -1.62 -10.17 -0.60
CA ALA A 146 -2.74 -10.85 0.05
C ALA A 146 -2.70 -10.68 1.58
N LEU A 147 -1.51 -10.82 2.18
CA LEU A 147 -1.29 -10.57 3.61
C LEU A 147 -1.59 -9.12 4.01
N GLY A 148 -1.13 -8.15 3.23
CA GLY A 148 -1.38 -6.73 3.47
C GLY A 148 -2.86 -6.37 3.37
N ARG A 149 -3.55 -6.89 2.34
CA ARG A 149 -5.00 -6.71 2.18
C ARG A 149 -5.78 -7.32 3.34
N TRP A 150 -5.39 -8.51 3.79
CA TRP A 150 -6.01 -9.17 4.94
C TRP A 150 -5.79 -8.38 6.24
N GLN A 151 -4.57 -7.91 6.51
CA GLN A 151 -4.29 -7.07 7.69
C GLN A 151 -5.09 -5.78 7.70
N LEU A 152 -5.14 -5.05 6.57
CA LEU A 152 -5.93 -3.83 6.45
C LEU A 152 -7.43 -4.10 6.69
N GLY A 153 -7.94 -5.23 6.18
CA GLY A 153 -9.32 -5.65 6.42
C GLY A 153 -9.60 -6.07 7.87
N GLN A 154 -8.61 -6.56 8.62
CA GLN A 154 -8.74 -6.82 10.05
C GLN A 154 -8.76 -5.50 10.85
N TRP A 155 -7.84 -4.58 10.55
CA TRP A 155 -7.78 -3.29 11.24
C TRP A 155 -9.01 -2.42 11.01
N ALA A 156 -9.55 -2.42 9.79
CA ALA A 156 -10.77 -1.68 9.49
C ALA A 156 -12.02 -2.24 10.21
N ARG A 157 -12.02 -3.53 10.62
CA ARG A 157 -13.10 -4.17 11.38
C ARG A 157 -13.00 -3.97 12.90
N GLN A 158 -11.83 -3.55 13.39
CA GLN A 158 -11.58 -3.30 14.82
C GLN A 158 -11.88 -1.85 15.23
N LEU A 159 -12.37 -1.04 14.29
CA LEU A 159 -12.77 0.37 14.46
C LEU A 159 -14.29 0.50 14.47
#